data_AF-A0A959T6C5-F1
#
_entry.id   AF-A0A959T6C5-F1
#
_cell.length_a   1.000
_cell.length_b   1.000
_cell.length_c   1.000
_cell.angle_alpha   90.00
_cell.angle_beta   90.00
_cell.angle_gamma   90.00
#
_symmetry.space_group_name_H-M   'P 1'
#
loop_
_entity.id
_entity.type
_entity.pdbx_description
1 polymer ?
#
loop_
_entity_poly.entity_id
_entity_poly.type
_entity_poly.pdbx_seq_one_letter_code
_entity_poly.pdbx_strand_id
1 'polypeptide(L)'
;ERSFARLLGDMRAYNFVVDVIQDFDQVQYRLRSIDFDQQSYEGRHRIYLPQFYKENLPYVRFAEQYISRENVDQYANEERALLRRRYRIAQDQIDELFDVMRTEVLSSEGHVAQLASELAELHGDPGFRSLDTMGRVLHRHLSRRLELHVPA
;
A
#
# COMPACT_ATOMS: atom_id res chain seq x y z
N GLU A 1 -3.59 -2.53 -4.59
CA GLU A 1 -3.91 -1.25 -3.93
C GLU A 1 -3.49 -1.19 -2.45
N ARG A 2 -4.10 -1.97 -1.56
CA ARG A 2 -3.90 -1.88 -0.10
C ARG A 2 -2.46 -2.10 0.37
N SER A 3 -1.72 -3.01 -0.27
CA SER A 3 -0.32 -3.29 0.10
C SER A 3 0.57 -2.09 -0.24
N PHE A 4 0.42 -1.55 -1.44
CA PHE A 4 1.16 -0.36 -1.87
C PHE A 4 0.85 0.85 -1.00
N ALA A 5 -0.43 1.15 -0.74
CA ALA A 5 -0.82 2.31 0.07
C ALA A 5 -0.23 2.29 1.49
N ARG A 6 -0.02 1.10 2.07
CA ARG A 6 0.54 0.91 3.41
C ARG A 6 2.04 0.60 3.41
N LEU A 7 2.65 0.50 2.24
CA LEU A 7 4.00 -0.05 2.05
C LEU A 7 4.14 -1.41 2.77
N LEU A 8 3.18 -2.31 2.55
CA LEU A 8 3.20 -3.69 3.07
C LEU A 8 3.92 -4.59 2.05
N GLY A 9 5.11 -5.07 2.43
CA GLY A 9 5.96 -5.91 1.60
C GLY A 9 5.53 -7.38 1.57
N ASP A 10 6.34 -8.18 0.89
CA ASP A 10 6.32 -9.65 0.84
C ASP A 10 4.96 -10.34 0.62
N MET A 11 4.09 -9.74 -0.20
CA MET A 11 2.81 -10.30 -0.61
C MET A 11 2.96 -11.40 -1.69
N ARG A 12 3.75 -12.43 -1.40
CA ARG A 12 3.97 -13.60 -2.28
C ARG A 12 2.85 -14.62 -2.12
N ALA A 13 2.80 -15.60 -3.04
CA ALA A 13 1.77 -16.64 -3.08
C ALA A 13 1.63 -17.46 -1.78
N TYR A 14 2.69 -17.55 -0.96
CA TYR A 14 2.66 -18.24 0.33
C TYR A 14 2.30 -17.33 1.52
N ASN A 15 2.17 -16.01 1.32
CA ASN A 15 1.94 -15.00 2.36
C ASN A 15 0.53 -14.38 2.31
N PHE A 16 -0.41 -15.06 1.64
CA PHE A 16 -1.82 -14.72 1.76
C PHE A 16 -2.70 -15.97 1.79
N VAL A 17 -3.89 -15.81 2.37
CA VAL A 17 -4.97 -16.80 2.33
C VAL A 17 -6.13 -16.30 1.49
N VAL A 18 -6.87 -17.24 0.91
CA VAL A 18 -8.14 -16.98 0.25
C VAL A 18 -9.23 -17.09 1.31
N ASP A 19 -9.79 -15.94 1.68
CA ASP A 19 -10.95 -15.83 2.54
C ASP A 19 -12.22 -15.89 1.69
N VAL A 20 -13.08 -16.86 2.01
CA VAL A 20 -14.31 -17.14 1.28
C VAL A 20 -15.49 -16.70 2.13
N ILE A 21 -16.19 -15.66 1.69
CA ILE A 21 -17.37 -15.14 2.37
C ILE A 21 -18.59 -15.60 1.58
N GLN A 22 -19.42 -16.42 2.23
CA GLN A 22 -20.70 -16.83 1.66
C GLN A 22 -21.76 -15.80 2.02
N ASP A 23 -22.37 -15.21 0.99
CA ASP A 23 -23.56 -14.37 1.09
C ASP A 23 -24.76 -15.12 0.48
N PHE A 24 -25.99 -14.65 0.68
CA PHE A 24 -27.21 -15.35 0.28
C PHE A 24 -27.26 -15.68 -1.23
N ASP A 25 -26.71 -14.80 -2.07
CA ASP A 25 -26.77 -14.93 -3.53
C ASP A 25 -25.39 -15.13 -4.19
N GLN A 26 -24.29 -14.89 -3.47
CA GLN A 26 -22.94 -14.87 -4.06
C GLN A 26 -21.86 -15.34 -3.09
N VAL A 27 -20.79 -15.90 -3.66
CA VAL A 27 -19.55 -16.21 -2.93
C VAL A 27 -18.51 -15.14 -3.25
N GLN A 28 -18.04 -14.42 -2.23
CA GLN A 28 -16.97 -13.43 -2.38
C GLN A 28 -15.63 -14.04 -1.97
N TYR A 29 -14.64 -13.93 -2.85
CA TYR A 29 -13.27 -14.34 -2.57
C TYR A 29 -12.41 -13.11 -2.26
N ARG A 30 -11.66 -13.15 -1.16
CA ARG A 30 -10.76 -12.06 -0.74
C ARG A 30 -9.38 -12.62 -0.44
N LEU A 31 -8.34 -12.00 -1.01
CA LEU A 31 -6.96 -12.30 -0.60
C LEU A 31 -6.64 -11.51 0.67
N ARG A 32 -6.25 -12.20 1.74
CA ARG A 32 -5.81 -11.60 3.01
C ARG A 32 -4.36 -11.98 3.29
N SER A 33 -3.52 -11.00 3.58
CA SER A 33 -2.14 -11.22 4.04
C SER A 33 -2.12 -11.99 5.36
N ILE A 34 -1.21 -12.95 5.52
CA ILE A 34 -1.04 -13.72 6.77
C ILE A 34 0.23 -13.37 7.55
N ASP A 35 1.23 -12.79 6.88
CA ASP A 35 2.52 -12.46 7.47
C ASP A 35 2.82 -10.95 7.34
N PHE A 36 3.37 -10.34 8.40
CA PHE A 36 3.62 -8.89 8.53
C PHE A 36 5.10 -8.54 8.70
N ASP A 37 6.01 -9.44 8.31
CA ASP A 37 7.45 -9.29 8.57
C ASP A 37 8.12 -8.09 7.87
N GLN A 38 7.48 -7.45 6.89
CA GLN A 38 8.09 -6.35 6.10
C GLN A 38 7.14 -5.18 5.81
N GLN A 39 6.54 -4.58 6.84
CA GLN A 39 5.86 -3.29 6.67
C GLN A 39 6.85 -2.13 6.68
N SER A 40 6.86 -1.33 5.61
CA SER A 40 7.64 -0.09 5.50
C SER A 40 9.14 -0.30 5.76
N TYR A 41 9.74 -1.33 5.19
CA TYR A 41 11.16 -1.62 5.36
C TYR A 41 11.97 -1.45 4.07
N GLU A 42 11.44 -1.90 2.95
CA GLU A 42 12.16 -2.03 1.70
C GLU A 42 12.25 -0.72 0.90
N GLY A 43 13.39 -0.49 0.25
CA GLY A 43 13.65 0.72 -0.52
C GLY A 43 12.98 0.75 -1.90
N ARG A 44 12.70 -0.42 -2.49
CA ARG A 44 12.13 -0.54 -3.83
C ARG A 44 10.61 -0.54 -3.78
N HIS A 45 9.95 0.46 -4.39
CA HIS A 45 8.49 0.57 -4.35
C HIS A 45 7.77 -0.64 -4.96
N ARG A 46 8.41 -1.32 -5.93
CA ARG A 46 7.88 -2.52 -6.59
C ARG A 46 7.69 -3.71 -5.66
N ILE A 47 8.41 -3.78 -4.55
CA ILE A 47 8.24 -4.85 -3.54
C ILE A 47 6.84 -4.80 -2.91
N TYR A 48 6.25 -3.60 -2.83
CA TYR A 48 4.92 -3.38 -2.27
C TYR A 48 3.78 -3.60 -3.29
N LEU A 49 4.12 -4.04 -4.50
CA LEU A 49 3.21 -4.23 -5.62
C LEU A 49 3.21 -5.74 -5.99
N PRO A 50 2.18 -6.50 -5.54
CA PRO A 50 2.18 -7.95 -5.64
C PRO A 50 2.39 -8.51 -7.06
N GLN A 51 2.01 -7.75 -8.09
CA GLN A 51 2.16 -8.15 -9.48
C GLN A 51 3.61 -8.30 -9.95
N PHE A 52 4.59 -7.76 -9.21
CA PHE A 52 6.00 -7.91 -9.55
C PHE A 52 6.65 -9.18 -8.99
N TYR A 53 5.94 -9.98 -8.18
CA TYR A 53 6.40 -11.31 -7.79
C TYR A 53 6.10 -12.33 -8.89
N LYS A 54 7.12 -13.12 -9.25
CA LYS A 54 6.99 -14.14 -10.31
C LYS A 54 5.92 -15.17 -9.97
N GLU A 55 5.83 -15.58 -8.71
CA GLU A 55 4.83 -16.55 -8.25
C GLU A 55 3.39 -16.01 -8.39
N ASN A 56 3.22 -14.69 -8.42
CA ASN A 56 1.90 -14.07 -8.52
C ASN A 56 1.42 -13.91 -9.97
N LEU A 57 2.30 -14.13 -10.97
CA LEU A 57 1.97 -13.93 -12.39
C LEU A 57 0.75 -14.75 -12.87
N PRO A 58 0.53 -16.01 -12.46
CA PRO A 58 -0.69 -16.75 -12.84
C PRO A 58 -1.97 -16.05 -12.38
N TYR A 59 -1.99 -15.49 -11.17
CA TYR A 59 -3.16 -14.75 -10.66
C TYR A 59 -3.39 -13.43 -11.41
N VAL A 60 -2.30 -12.72 -11.74
CA VAL A 60 -2.39 -11.47 -12.53
C VAL A 60 -2.98 -11.75 -13.90
N ARG A 61 -2.47 -12.76 -14.61
CA ARG A 61 -2.97 -13.15 -15.94
C ARG A 61 -4.42 -13.61 -15.89
N PHE A 62 -4.80 -14.36 -14.86
CA PHE A 62 -6.18 -14.77 -14.65
C PHE A 62 -7.09 -13.56 -14.46
N ALA A 63 -6.71 -12.60 -13.61
CA ALA A 63 -7.48 -11.37 -13.43
C ALA A 63 -7.60 -10.55 -14.73
N GLU A 64 -6.52 -10.41 -15.50
CA GLU A 64 -6.51 -9.69 -16.79
C GLU A 64 -7.42 -10.32 -17.85
N GLN A 65 -7.71 -11.62 -17.77
CA GLN A 65 -8.62 -12.30 -18.70
C GLN A 65 -10.10 -11.98 -18.45
N TYR A 66 -10.47 -11.71 -17.20
CA TYR A 66 -11.88 -11.59 -16.78
C TYR A 66 -12.27 -10.19 -16.31
N ILE A 67 -11.30 -9.32 -16.01
CA ILE A 67 -11.55 -7.97 -15.49
C ILE A 67 -11.06 -6.94 -16.50
N SER A 68 -11.98 -6.12 -17.02
CA SER A 68 -11.63 -4.99 -17.89
C SER A 68 -10.79 -3.96 -17.14
N ARG A 69 -10.00 -3.17 -17.88
CA ARG A 69 -9.22 -2.06 -17.28
C ARG A 69 -10.11 -1.06 -16.53
N GLU A 70 -11.27 -0.74 -17.12
CA GLU A 70 -12.26 0.15 -16.49
C GLU A 70 -12.73 -0.40 -15.13
N ASN A 71 -13.04 -1.70 -15.06
CA ASN A 71 -13.44 -2.33 -13.80
C ASN A 71 -12.27 -2.32 -12.79
N VAL A 72 -11.04 -2.57 -13.22
CA VAL A 72 -9.85 -2.49 -12.34
C VAL A 72 -9.71 -1.08 -11.73
N ASP A 73 -9.84 -0.04 -12.55
CA ASP A 73 -9.73 1.35 -12.12
C ASP A 73 -10.87 1.72 -11.17
N GLN A 74 -12.10 1.28 -11.46
CA GLN A 74 -13.24 1.45 -10.57
C GLN A 74 -12.98 0.78 -9.21
N TYR A 75 -12.58 -0.49 -9.18
CA TYR A 75 -12.26 -1.19 -7.94
C TYR A 75 -11.15 -0.50 -7.15
N ALA A 76 -10.12 0.01 -7.82
CA ALA A 76 -9.05 0.75 -7.16
C ALA A 76 -9.58 2.05 -6.52
N ASN A 77 -10.49 2.76 -7.18
CA ASN A 77 -11.10 3.98 -6.65
C ASN A 77 -12.03 3.70 -5.46
N GLU A 78 -12.84 2.64 -5.52
CA GLU A 78 -13.68 2.19 -4.41
C GLU A 78 -12.83 1.81 -3.19
N GLU A 79 -11.74 1.07 -3.40
CA GLU A 79 -10.80 0.72 -2.35
C GLU A 79 -10.14 1.95 -1.70
N ARG A 80 -9.74 2.95 -2.49
CA ARG A 80 -9.21 4.23 -1.95
C ARG A 80 -10.27 4.99 -1.17
N ALA A 81 -11.53 5.02 -1.64
CA ALA A 81 -12.63 5.65 -0.93
C ALA A 81 -12.90 4.99 0.44
N LEU A 82 -12.88 3.66 0.48
CA LEU A 82 -13.01 2.90 1.73
C LEU A 82 -11.83 3.14 2.68
N LEU A 83 -10.59 3.15 2.16
CA LEU A 83 -9.40 3.46 2.95
C LEU A 83 -9.43 4.88 3.51
N ARG A 84 -9.81 5.88 2.70
CA ARG A 84 -10.02 7.27 3.16
C ARG A 84 -11.01 7.35 4.31
N ARG A 85 -12.15 6.66 4.19
CA ARG A 85 -13.16 6.66 5.25
C ARG A 85 -12.61 6.07 6.55
N ARG A 86 -11.88 4.95 6.45
CA ARG A 86 -11.23 4.32 7.62
C ARG A 86 -10.15 5.20 8.23
N TYR A 87 -9.34 5.86 7.40
CA TYR A 87 -8.35 6.83 7.85
C TYR A 87 -8.99 7.91 8.72
N ARG A 88 -10.05 8.57 8.22
CA ARG A 88 -10.73 9.65 8.96
C ARG A 88 -11.33 9.18 10.29
N ILE A 89 -11.86 7.95 10.32
CA ILE A 89 -12.43 7.38 11.56
C ILE A 89 -11.34 7.12 12.60
N ALA A 90 -10.15 6.71 12.17
CA ALA A 90 -9.01 6.38 13.03
C ALA A 90 -7.93 7.46 13.03
N GLN A 91 -8.27 8.70 12.69
CA GLN A 91 -7.27 9.74 12.41
C GLN A 91 -6.35 9.97 13.60
N ASP A 92 -6.90 10.17 14.79
CA ASP A 92 -6.12 10.42 16.01
C ASP A 92 -5.12 9.28 16.28
N GLN A 93 -5.55 8.03 16.14
CA GLN A 93 -4.71 6.84 16.33
C GLN A 93 -3.61 6.71 15.27
N ILE A 94 -3.92 7.09 14.03
CA ILE A 94 -2.97 7.07 12.92
C ILE A 94 -1.94 8.19 13.08
N ASP A 95 -2.36 9.37 13.53
CA ASP A 95 -1.47 10.51 13.76
C ASP A 95 -0.51 10.21 14.93
N GLU A 96 -0.99 9.63 16.03
CA GLU A 96 -0.16 9.12 17.13
C GLU A 96 0.86 8.07 16.66
N LEU A 97 0.43 7.13 15.81
CA LEU A 97 1.33 6.14 15.23
C LEU A 97 2.40 6.79 14.36
N PHE A 98 2.03 7.76 13.52
CA PHE A 98 3.00 8.46 12.67
C PHE A 98 3.99 9.28 13.48
N ASP A 99 3.60 9.88 14.59
CA ASP A 99 4.52 10.62 15.45
C ASP A 99 5.64 9.74 16.00
N VAL A 100 5.32 8.50 16.39
CA VAL A 100 6.34 7.49 16.77
C VAL A 100 7.17 7.06 15.56
N MET A 101 6.53 6.71 14.45
CA MET A 101 7.23 6.24 13.24
C MET A 101 8.17 7.29 12.62
N ARG A 102 7.94 8.58 12.89
CA ARG A 102 8.78 9.68 12.40
C ARG A 102 10.11 9.76 13.14
N THR A 103 10.18 9.29 14.39
CA THR A 103 11.39 9.33 15.22
C THR A 103 12.12 7.99 15.28
N GLU A 104 11.41 6.88 15.07
CA GLU A 104 11.97 5.53 15.09
C GLU A 104 12.71 5.16 13.80
N VAL A 105 13.76 4.35 13.94
CA VAL A 105 14.53 3.80 12.81
C VAL A 105 13.85 2.52 12.32
N LEU A 106 12.93 2.67 11.37
CA LEU A 106 12.18 1.54 10.79
C LEU A 106 12.92 0.83 9.66
N SER A 107 13.93 1.48 9.07
CA SER A 107 14.69 0.95 7.94
C SER A 107 16.08 1.60 7.86
N SER A 108 16.92 1.12 6.95
CA SER A 108 18.21 1.73 6.64
C SER A 108 18.04 3.08 5.92
N GLU A 109 18.97 4.00 6.15
CA GLU A 109 19.00 5.30 5.45
C GLU A 109 19.00 5.13 3.93
N GLY A 110 19.70 4.12 3.42
CA GLY A 110 19.73 3.80 1.99
C GLY A 110 18.35 3.40 1.44
N HIS A 111 17.60 2.58 2.18
CA HIS A 111 16.23 2.22 1.79
C HIS A 111 15.29 3.42 1.83
N VAL A 112 15.39 4.27 2.86
CA VAL A 112 14.57 5.48 2.97
C VAL A 112 14.84 6.41 1.78
N ALA A 113 16.10 6.70 1.49
CA ALA A 113 16.49 7.58 0.38
C ALA A 113 16.06 7.02 -0.98
N GLN A 114 16.23 5.71 -1.20
CA GLN A 114 15.80 5.06 -2.43
C GLN A 114 14.28 5.16 -2.60
N LEU A 115 13.51 4.80 -1.58
CA LEU A 115 12.06 4.80 -1.66
C LEU A 115 11.51 6.21 -1.84
N ALA A 116 12.08 7.19 -1.13
CA ALA A 116 11.75 8.60 -1.28
C ALA A 116 11.96 9.09 -2.73
N SER A 117 13.08 8.71 -3.36
CA SER A 117 13.34 9.07 -4.76
C SER A 117 12.36 8.40 -5.72
N GLU A 118 12.13 7.09 -5.57
CA GLU A 118 11.20 6.34 -6.43
C GLU A 118 9.76 6.85 -6.30
N LEU A 119 9.33 7.21 -5.08
CA LEU A 119 8.00 7.78 -4.85
C LEU A 119 7.87 9.23 -5.33
N ALA A 120 8.93 10.03 -5.27
CA ALA A 120 8.94 11.37 -5.86
C ALA A 120 8.63 11.31 -7.36
N GLU A 121 9.24 10.37 -8.06
CA GLU A 121 9.03 10.16 -9.49
C GLU A 121 7.62 9.61 -9.78
N LEU A 122 7.20 8.59 -9.02
CA LEU A 122 5.89 7.95 -9.19
C LEU A 122 4.72 8.92 -8.97
N HIS A 123 4.82 9.83 -8.01
CA HIS A 123 3.78 10.80 -7.69
C HIS A 123 3.94 12.18 -8.36
N GLY A 124 5.07 12.40 -9.05
CA GLY A 124 5.45 13.73 -9.55
C GLY A 124 5.61 14.76 -8.43
N ASP A 125 6.09 14.35 -7.26
CA ASP A 125 6.18 15.17 -6.04
C ASP A 125 7.62 15.20 -5.52
N PRO A 126 8.41 16.24 -5.86
CA PRO A 126 9.80 16.36 -5.41
C PRO A 126 9.96 16.41 -3.90
N GLY A 127 8.91 16.77 -3.15
CA GLY A 127 8.97 16.89 -1.69
C GLY A 127 9.12 15.56 -0.96
N PHE A 128 9.05 14.41 -1.64
CA PHE A 128 9.51 13.14 -1.06
C PHE A 128 11.03 13.11 -0.86
N ARG A 129 11.82 13.77 -1.73
CA ARG A 129 13.28 13.65 -1.72
C ARG A 129 13.94 14.26 -0.48
N SER A 130 13.24 15.15 0.21
CA SER A 130 13.71 15.75 1.46
C SER A 130 13.33 14.96 2.71
N LEU A 131 12.65 13.82 2.56
CA LEU A 131 12.22 13.00 3.69
C LEU A 131 13.36 12.07 4.13
N ASP A 132 13.62 12.07 5.42
CA ASP A 132 14.76 11.44 6.10
C ASP A 132 14.35 10.21 6.93
N THR A 133 13.06 10.03 7.23
CA THR A 133 12.56 8.87 7.97
C THR A 133 11.45 8.14 7.22
N MET A 134 11.38 6.84 7.42
CA MET A 134 10.40 5.99 6.76
C MET A 134 8.96 6.33 7.16
N GLY A 135 8.73 6.72 8.42
CA GLY A 135 7.42 7.21 8.85
C GLY A 135 6.96 8.44 8.07
N ARG A 136 7.87 9.38 7.77
CA ARG A 136 7.57 10.56 6.93
C ARG A 136 7.26 10.15 5.49
N VAL A 137 8.04 9.22 4.93
CA VAL A 137 7.82 8.68 3.57
C VAL A 137 6.46 8.02 3.46
N LEU A 138 6.12 7.11 4.39
CA LEU A 138 4.83 6.43 4.43
C LEU A 138 3.68 7.44 4.58
N HIS A 139 3.80 8.41 5.50
CA HIS A 139 2.76 9.40 5.72
C HIS A 139 2.47 10.18 4.44
N ARG A 140 3.50 10.77 3.80
CA ARG A 140 3.33 11.51 2.54
C ARG A 140 2.80 10.62 1.43
N HIS A 141 3.28 9.37 1.33
CA HIS A 141 2.79 8.40 0.36
C HIS A 141 1.30 8.14 0.52
N LEU A 142 0.87 7.82 1.75
CA LEU A 142 -0.51 7.54 2.09
C LEU A 142 -1.41 8.75 1.80
N SER A 143 -0.98 9.95 2.18
CA SER A 143 -1.70 11.19 1.88
C SER A 143 -1.88 11.43 0.39
N ARG A 144 -0.83 11.20 -0.42
CA ARG A 144 -0.93 11.31 -1.90
C ARG A 144 -1.84 10.24 -2.49
N ARG A 145 -1.73 8.99 -2.05
CA ARG A 145 -2.58 7.88 -2.54
C ARG A 145 -4.04 8.04 -2.20
N LEU A 146 -4.33 8.60 -1.03
CA LEU A 146 -5.68 8.77 -0.53
C LEU A 146 -6.22 10.19 -0.76
N GLU A 147 -5.49 11.06 -1.46
CA GLU A 147 -5.89 12.46 -1.72
C GLU A 147 -6.33 13.18 -0.43
N LEU A 148 -5.62 12.93 0.66
CA LEU A 148 -5.91 13.56 1.96
C LEU A 148 -5.46 15.01 1.91
N HIS A 149 -6.27 15.91 2.46
CA HIS A 149 -5.79 17.24 2.81
C HIS A 149 -4.83 17.09 3.99
N VAL A 150 -3.53 17.21 3.73
CA VAL A 150 -2.54 17.36 4.80
C VAL A 150 -2.45 18.86 5.06
N PRO A 151 -2.81 19.35 6.26
CA PRO A 151 -2.53 20.74 6.60
C PRO A 151 -1.01 20.96 6.51
N ALA A 152 -0.63 22.13 5.98
CA ALA A 152 0.75 22.51 5.72
C ALA A 152 1.62 22.51 6.98
#